data_AF-A0A1A9RW64-F1
#
_entry.id   AF-A0A1A9RW64-F1
#
_cell.length_a   1.000
_cell.length_b   1.000
_cell.length_c   1.000
_cell.angle_alpha   90.00
_cell.angle_beta   90.00
_cell.angle_gamma   90.00
#
_symmetry.space_group_name_H-M   'P 1'
#
loop_
_entity.id
_entity.type
_entity.pdbx_description
1 polymer ?
#
loop_
_entity_poly.entity_id
_entity_poly.type
_entity_poly.pdbx_seq_one_letter_code
_entity_poly.pdbx_strand_id
1 'polypeptide(L)'
;MDAAAAIEAAINEGSQHGLDRLKLWQQTVFLVAEAELLADMGAEFCSQYPAQTFAAAFRRIGAQHIAALFARLATHPHDAECEQQLAAALSNREGYGYQTLADYVLSQQKAT
;
A
#
# COMPACT_ATOMS: atom_id res chain seq x y z
N MET A 1 9.60 -9.98 16.96
CA MET A 1 8.19 -9.57 16.93
C MET A 1 7.50 -10.45 15.92
N ASP A 2 6.30 -10.95 16.19
CA ASP A 2 5.52 -11.67 15.17
C ASP A 2 5.12 -10.73 14.03
N ALA A 3 4.97 -11.25 12.81
CA ALA A 3 4.63 -10.47 11.63
C ALA A 3 3.31 -9.71 11.80
N ALA A 4 2.31 -10.33 12.44
CA ALA A 4 1.02 -9.70 12.73
C ALA A 4 1.18 -8.42 13.57
N ALA A 5 1.87 -8.53 14.71
CA ALA A 5 2.12 -7.40 15.61
C ALA A 5 2.95 -6.30 14.95
N ALA A 6 3.89 -6.68 14.08
CA ALA A 6 4.70 -5.74 13.33
C ALA A 6 3.90 -4.95 12.29
N ILE A 7 2.97 -5.63 11.60
CA ILE A 7 2.06 -5.00 10.64
C ILE A 7 1.14 -4.02 11.36
N GLU A 8 0.50 -4.45 12.44
CA GLU A 8 -0.39 -3.60 13.23
C GLU A 8 0.33 -2.37 13.78
N ALA A 9 1.54 -2.53 14.33
CA ALA A 9 2.35 -1.42 14.81
C ALA A 9 2.69 -0.42 13.70
N ALA A 10 3.01 -0.89 12.48
CA ALA A 10 3.29 -0.02 11.34
C ALA A 10 2.06 0.78 10.90
N ILE A 11 0.88 0.15 10.88
CA ILE A 11 -0.39 0.81 10.54
C ILE A 11 -0.73 1.87 11.58
N ASN A 12 -0.64 1.53 12.87
CA ASN A 12 -0.94 2.46 13.96
C ASN A 12 0.00 3.66 13.98
N GLU A 13 1.30 3.44 13.82
CA GLU A 13 2.30 4.51 13.78
C GLU A 13 2.07 5.43 12.56
N GLY A 14 1.77 4.86 11.39
CA GLY A 14 1.49 5.63 10.17
C GLY A 14 0.20 6.44 10.28
N SER A 15 -0.84 5.89 10.89
CA SER A 15 -2.10 6.61 11.12
C SER A 15 -1.91 7.79 12.08
N GLN A 16 -1.07 7.65 13.11
CA GLN A 16 -0.83 8.71 14.10
C GLN A 16 0.15 9.78 13.66
N HIS A 17 1.15 9.41 12.85
CA HIS A 17 2.32 10.26 12.61
C HIS A 17 2.68 10.44 11.12
N GLY A 18 1.96 9.82 10.20
CA GLY A 18 2.27 9.84 8.77
C GLY A 18 3.55 9.09 8.42
N LEU A 19 4.03 9.27 7.19
CA LEU A 19 5.16 8.50 6.64
C LEU A 19 6.54 8.89 7.23
N ASP A 20 6.70 10.11 7.70
CA ASP A 20 8.02 10.69 8.03
C ASP A 20 8.71 9.98 9.21
N ARG A 21 7.94 9.36 10.11
CA ARG A 21 8.47 8.60 11.25
C ARG A 21 8.67 7.12 10.98
N LEU A 22 8.18 6.64 9.84
CA LEU A 22 8.18 5.22 9.50
C LEU A 22 9.46 4.83 8.77
N LYS A 23 10.01 3.66 9.11
CA LYS A 23 10.98 2.97 8.25
C LYS A 23 10.32 2.60 6.92
N LEU A 24 11.11 2.43 5.87
CA LEU A 24 10.60 2.13 4.53
C LEU A 24 9.64 0.92 4.46
N TRP A 25 9.92 -0.12 5.23
CA TRP A 25 9.04 -1.28 5.28
C TRP A 25 7.71 -0.99 6.00
N GLN A 26 7.75 -0.14 7.04
CA GLN A 26 6.54 0.30 7.75
C GLN A 26 5.70 1.21 6.85
N GLN A 27 6.33 2.14 6.12
CA GLN A 27 5.67 2.95 5.09
C GLN A 27 4.96 2.05 4.07
N THR A 28 5.64 1.00 3.62
CA THR A 28 5.08 0.06 2.64
C THR A 28 3.84 -0.65 3.18
N VAL A 29 3.88 -1.15 4.42
CA VAL A 29 2.72 -1.78 5.05
C VAL A 29 1.57 -0.79 5.23
N PHE A 30 1.87 0.40 5.76
CA PHE A 30 0.86 1.44 5.98
C PHE A 30 0.20 1.88 4.68
N LEU A 31 0.96 2.12 3.61
CA LEU A 31 0.42 2.54 2.31
C LEU A 31 -0.45 1.46 1.65
N VAL A 32 -0.15 0.19 1.86
CA VAL A 32 -1.03 -0.90 1.39
C VAL A 32 -2.36 -0.88 2.14
N ALA A 33 -2.32 -0.74 3.47
CA ALA A 33 -3.54 -0.64 4.28
C ALA A 33 -4.36 0.62 3.96
N GLU A 34 -3.70 1.76 3.76
CA GLU A 34 -4.34 3.02 3.38
C GLU A 34 -5.01 2.91 2.00
N ALA A 35 -4.36 2.27 1.03
CA ALA A 35 -4.97 2.06 -0.29
C ALA A 35 -6.22 1.17 -0.20
N GLU A 36 -6.19 0.10 0.61
CA GLU A 36 -7.38 -0.73 0.86
C GLU A 36 -8.51 0.09 1.48
N LEU A 37 -8.20 0.91 2.50
CA LEU A 37 -9.18 1.76 3.15
C LEU A 37 -9.81 2.77 2.18
N LEU A 38 -9.00 3.42 1.35
CA LEU A 38 -9.48 4.38 0.36
C LEU A 38 -10.39 3.72 -0.70
N ALA A 39 -10.04 2.50 -1.13
CA ALA A 39 -10.88 1.71 -2.04
C ALA A 39 -12.23 1.36 -1.39
N ASP A 40 -12.22 0.90 -0.14
CA ASP A 40 -13.43 0.54 0.59
C ASP A 40 -14.35 1.74 0.86
N MET A 41 -13.76 2.93 1.06
CA MET A 41 -14.50 4.18 1.25
C MET A 41 -15.00 4.79 -0.07
N GLY A 42 -14.52 4.32 -1.22
CA GLY A 42 -14.74 4.98 -2.51
C GLY A 42 -14.12 6.39 -2.56
N ALA A 43 -13.02 6.60 -1.83
CA ALA A 43 -12.33 7.87 -1.73
C ALA A 43 -11.27 8.03 -2.84
N GLU A 44 -10.91 9.27 -3.16
CA GLU A 44 -9.82 9.54 -4.09
C GLU A 44 -8.47 9.10 -3.51
N PHE A 45 -7.79 8.20 -4.22
CA PHE A 45 -6.53 7.62 -3.77
C PHE A 45 -5.41 8.64 -3.54
N CYS A 46 -5.38 9.71 -4.35
CA CYS A 46 -4.27 10.67 -4.39
C CYS A 46 -4.47 11.89 -3.46
N SER A 47 -5.49 11.85 -2.60
CA SER A 47 -5.84 12.98 -1.72
C SER A 47 -4.80 13.23 -0.63
N GLN A 48 -4.26 12.16 -0.03
CA GLN A 48 -3.30 12.24 1.08
C GLN A 48 -1.86 11.96 0.65
N TYR A 49 -1.66 11.00 -0.27
CA TYR A 49 -0.35 10.57 -0.71
C TYR A 49 -0.29 10.53 -2.24
N PRO A 50 0.86 10.89 -2.85
CA PRO A 50 1.01 10.80 -4.30
C PRO A 50 0.84 9.35 -4.80
N ALA A 51 0.20 9.16 -5.96
CA ALA A 51 0.05 7.85 -6.60
C ALA A 51 1.37 7.08 -6.73
N GLN A 52 2.48 7.78 -7.00
CA GLN A 52 3.80 7.16 -7.13
C GLN A 52 4.30 6.51 -5.82
N THR A 53 3.87 7.04 -4.67
CA THR A 53 4.17 6.49 -3.34
C THR A 53 3.47 5.14 -3.14
N PHE A 54 2.20 5.04 -3.52
CA PHE A 54 1.48 3.76 -3.54
C PHE A 54 2.10 2.76 -4.53
N ALA A 55 2.41 3.21 -5.77
CA ALA A 55 3.04 2.36 -6.77
C ALA A 55 4.33 1.72 -6.25
N ALA A 56 5.16 2.49 -5.54
CA ALA A 56 6.39 1.98 -4.94
C ALA A 56 6.12 0.94 -3.83
N ALA A 57 5.11 1.16 -3.00
CA ALA A 57 4.73 0.21 -1.94
C ALA A 57 4.26 -1.13 -2.52
N PHE A 58 3.31 -1.12 -3.45
CA PHE A 58 2.80 -2.34 -4.09
C PHE A 58 3.87 -3.10 -4.86
N ARG A 59 4.83 -2.39 -5.49
CA ARG A 59 5.97 -3.03 -6.16
C ARG A 59 6.86 -3.81 -5.18
N ARG A 60 7.09 -3.30 -3.96
CA ARG A 60 7.94 -3.96 -2.96
C ARG A 60 7.35 -5.28 -2.46
N ILE A 61 6.02 -5.39 -2.43
CA ILE A 61 5.33 -6.62 -2.02
C ILE A 61 5.01 -7.54 -3.21
N GLY A 62 5.39 -7.16 -4.43
CA GLY A 62 5.20 -7.99 -5.63
C GLY A 62 3.84 -7.84 -6.32
N ALA A 63 2.96 -6.94 -5.86
CA ALA A 63 1.65 -6.66 -6.47
C ALA A 63 1.79 -5.77 -7.72
N GLN A 64 2.37 -6.32 -8.78
CA GLN A 64 2.77 -5.54 -9.98
C GLN A 64 1.58 -4.91 -10.73
N HIS A 65 0.43 -5.58 -10.77
CA HIS A 65 -0.75 -5.05 -11.45
C HIS A 65 -1.22 -3.74 -10.79
N ILE A 66 -1.45 -3.78 -9.48
CA ILE A 66 -1.84 -2.59 -8.70
C ILE A 66 -0.77 -1.50 -8.76
N ALA A 67 0.51 -1.88 -8.67
CA ALA A 67 1.61 -0.92 -8.82
C ALA A 67 1.62 -0.22 -10.19
N ALA A 68 1.29 -0.94 -11.26
CA ALA A 68 1.20 -0.37 -12.61
C ALA A 68 0.01 0.59 -12.76
N LEU A 69 -1.14 0.25 -12.16
CA LEU A 69 -2.31 1.12 -12.14
C LEU A 69 -2.03 2.43 -11.39
N PHE A 70 -1.40 2.36 -10.20
CA PHE A 70 -0.97 3.58 -9.51
C PHE A 70 0.06 4.38 -10.32
N ALA A 71 0.98 3.72 -11.03
CA ALA A 71 1.93 4.42 -11.90
C ALA A 71 1.22 5.13 -13.07
N ARG A 72 0.19 4.52 -13.66
CA ARG A 72 -0.67 5.16 -14.68
C ARG A 72 -1.42 6.36 -14.10
N LEU A 73 -2.01 6.22 -12.92
CA LEU A 73 -2.72 7.32 -12.25
C LEU A 73 -1.78 8.50 -11.93
N ALA A 74 -0.51 8.23 -11.65
CA ALA A 74 0.50 9.27 -11.45
C ALA A 74 0.80 10.10 -12.72
N THR A 75 0.66 9.50 -13.91
CA THR A 75 0.89 10.20 -15.20
C THR A 75 -0.40 10.75 -15.80
N HIS A 76 -1.55 10.18 -15.42
CA HIS A 76 -2.88 10.59 -15.85
C HIS A 76 -3.77 10.80 -14.62
N PRO A 77 -3.62 11.93 -13.89
CA PRO A 77 -4.50 12.26 -12.78
C PRO A 77 -5.96 12.34 -13.26
N HIS A 78 -6.90 11.88 -12.45
CA HIS A 78 -8.34 11.84 -12.75
C HIS A 78 -8.74 10.89 -13.90
N ASP A 79 -7.94 9.85 -14.17
CA ASP A 79 -8.33 8.74 -15.04
C ASP A 79 -9.33 7.82 -14.33
N ALA A 80 -10.62 8.11 -14.52
CA ALA A 80 -11.72 7.39 -13.87
C ALA A 80 -11.75 5.87 -14.18
N GLU A 81 -11.29 5.47 -15.38
CA GLU A 81 -11.18 4.05 -15.72
C GLU A 81 -10.08 3.38 -14.89
N CYS A 82 -8.94 4.05 -14.75
CA CYS A 82 -7.83 3.59 -13.92
C CYS A 82 -8.21 3.52 -12.43
N GLU A 83 -8.96 4.50 -11.92
CA GLU A 83 -9.44 4.51 -10.53
C GLU A 83 -10.44 3.37 -10.26
N GLN A 84 -11.33 3.09 -11.20
CA GLN A 84 -12.24 1.95 -11.10
C GLN A 84 -11.49 0.60 -11.10
N GLN A 85 -10.49 0.46 -11.97
CA GLN A 85 -9.63 -0.73 -11.99
C GLN A 85 -8.83 -0.88 -10.70
N LEU A 86 -8.31 0.22 -10.13
CA LEU A 86 -7.62 0.22 -8.84
C LEU A 86 -8.54 -0.25 -7.72
N ALA A 87 -9.74 0.33 -7.61
CA ALA A 87 -10.70 -0.06 -6.58
C ALA A 87 -11.03 -1.56 -6.67
N ALA A 88 -11.31 -2.07 -7.86
CA ALA A 88 -11.57 -3.50 -8.07
C ALA A 88 -10.37 -4.38 -7.68
N ALA A 89 -9.16 -4.01 -8.12
CA ALA A 89 -7.95 -4.78 -7.83
C ALA A 89 -7.60 -4.79 -6.33
N LEU A 90 -7.83 -3.67 -5.63
CA LEU A 90 -7.61 -3.54 -4.19
C LEU A 90 -8.64 -4.34 -3.38
N SER A 91 -9.93 -4.23 -3.72
CA SER A 91 -10.99 -5.01 -3.06
C SER A 91 -10.80 -6.53 -3.21
N ASN A 92 -10.24 -6.97 -4.34
CA ASN A 92 -9.91 -8.38 -4.58
C ASN A 92 -8.51 -8.78 -4.08
N ARG A 93 -7.72 -7.83 -3.55
CA ARG A 93 -6.31 -8.01 -3.17
C ARG A 93 -5.49 -8.69 -4.27
N GLU A 94 -5.58 -8.20 -5.50
CA GLU A 94 -4.96 -8.86 -6.64
C GLU A 94 -3.43 -8.92 -6.52
N GLY A 95 -2.89 -10.14 -6.48
CA GLY A 95 -1.45 -10.39 -6.47
C GLY A 95 -0.78 -10.19 -5.11
N TYR A 96 -1.54 -10.03 -4.03
CA TYR A 96 -1.00 -10.03 -2.68
C TYR A 96 -2.02 -10.54 -1.66
N GLY A 97 -1.55 -10.84 -0.45
CA GLY A 97 -2.42 -11.15 0.67
C GLY A 97 -1.69 -11.02 1.98
N TYR A 98 -2.34 -11.47 3.06
CA TYR A 98 -1.74 -11.41 4.40
C TYR A 98 -0.37 -12.10 4.46
N GLN A 99 -0.25 -13.29 3.85
CA GLN A 99 1.02 -14.02 3.82
C GLN A 99 2.12 -13.22 3.09
N THR A 100 1.79 -12.57 1.97
CA THR A 100 2.72 -11.71 1.22
C THR A 100 3.27 -10.58 2.08
N LEU A 101 2.39 -9.90 2.84
CA LEU A 101 2.78 -8.84 3.75
C LEU A 101 3.60 -9.38 4.93
N ALA A 102 3.21 -10.52 5.49
CA ALA A 102 3.95 -11.16 6.58
C ALA A 102 5.36 -11.56 6.14
N ASP A 103 5.50 -12.20 4.98
CA ASP A 103 6.80 -12.59 4.41
C ASP A 103 7.67 -11.37 4.11
N TYR A 104 7.08 -10.31 3.56
CA TYR A 104 7.76 -9.04 3.35
C TYR A 104 8.31 -8.50 4.68
N VAL A 105 7.47 -8.35 5.72
CA VAL A 105 7.89 -7.82 7.02
C VAL A 105 8.98 -8.68 7.67
N LEU A 106 8.81 -10.00 7.66
CA LEU A 106 9.81 -10.93 8.19
C LEU A 106 11.15 -10.82 7.45
N SER A 107 11.13 -10.60 6.12
CA SER A 107 12.35 -10.38 5.35
C SER A 107 13.09 -9.11 5.78
N GLN A 108 12.36 -8.03 6.11
CA GLN A 108 12.93 -6.75 6.51
C GLN A 108 13.50 -6.79 7.93
N GLN A 109 12.88 -7.55 8.82
CA GLN A 109 13.37 -7.75 10.19
C GLN A 109 14.65 -8.58 10.24
N LYS A 110 14.84 -9.54 9.32
CA LYS A 110 16.08 -10.33 9.22
C LYS A 110 17.24 -9.55 8.63
N ALA A 111 16.96 -8.47 7.89
CA ALA A 111 17.95 -7.61 7.26
C ALA A 111 18.43 -6.46 8.17
N THR A 112 17.92 -6.38 9.41
CA THR A 112 18.29 -5.37 10.42
C THR A 112 19.11 -6.02 11.53
#